data_AF-A0A239XJX1-F1
#
_entry.id   AF-A0A239XJX1-F1
#
_cell.length_a   1.000
_cell.length_b   1.000
_cell.length_c   1.000
_cell.angle_alpha   90.00
_cell.angle_beta   90.00
_cell.angle_gamma   90.00
#
_symmetry.space_group_name_H-M   'P 1'
#
loop_
_entity.id
_entity.type
_entity.pdbx_description
1 polymer ?
#
loop_
_entity_poly.entity_id
_entity_poly.type
_entity_poly.pdbx_seq_one_letter_code
_entity_poly.pdbx_strand_id
1 'polypeptide(L)'
;MKRLFLAAAVAASTVFGFAQTKFETAMTEKVAKIEQHLKTDEFQALSNDFTRIGNAEKTQWLPYYYAAFAQIQKGRILMREQKMSELDAVASEAQKSLDKAMELSKDNAELFILQKMIHNLKMMVNPMERYMTEGALGAENLAKAEKQDPANPRITLLKAEDTYFTPEQFGGSKSQGLELFQKALEQFKIYKTASPLHPNWGKAEAEYFLAQKP
;
A
#
# COMPACT_ATOMS: atom_id res chain seq x y z
N MET A 1 -47.84 28.53 49.96
CA MET A 1 -47.72 27.21 49.29
C MET A 1 -47.14 27.40 47.90
N LYS A 2 -46.29 26.46 47.49
CA LYS A 2 -45.16 26.62 46.55
C LYS A 2 -45.61 26.90 45.11
N ARG A 3 -45.00 27.92 44.49
CA ARG A 3 -44.97 28.13 43.04
C ARG A 3 -43.88 27.23 42.46
N LEU A 4 -44.21 26.34 41.53
CA LEU A 4 -43.24 25.61 40.71
C LEU A 4 -43.58 25.88 39.25
N PHE A 5 -42.87 26.85 38.66
CA PHE A 5 -42.81 27.02 37.21
C PHE A 5 -41.75 26.06 36.68
N LEU A 6 -42.17 25.09 35.87
CA LEU A 6 -41.28 24.20 35.11
C LEU A 6 -40.71 25.02 33.93
N ALA A 7 -39.44 25.38 33.99
CA ALA A 7 -38.70 25.89 32.84
C ALA A 7 -37.90 24.75 32.23
N ALA A 8 -38.40 24.15 31.15
CA ALA A 8 -37.67 23.17 30.36
C ALA A 8 -36.72 23.92 29.41
N ALA A 9 -35.45 24.05 29.80
CA ALA A 9 -34.40 24.52 28.90
C ALA A 9 -33.95 23.37 28.00
N VAL A 10 -34.44 23.34 26.76
CA VAL A 10 -33.93 22.45 25.72
C VAL A 10 -32.62 23.05 25.21
N ALA A 11 -31.49 22.52 25.69
CA ALA A 11 -30.18 22.80 25.12
C ALA A 11 -30.08 22.10 23.76
N ALA A 12 -30.19 22.86 22.67
CA ALA A 12 -29.90 22.37 21.33
C ALA A 12 -28.39 22.17 21.19
N SER A 13 -27.89 20.99 21.54
CA SER A 13 -26.56 20.55 21.16
C SER A 13 -26.56 20.29 19.65
N THR A 14 -26.07 21.25 18.87
CA THR A 14 -25.79 21.05 17.45
C THR A 14 -24.66 20.03 17.32
N VAL A 15 -25.03 18.78 17.12
CA VAL A 15 -24.09 17.74 16.69
C VAL A 15 -23.68 18.11 15.27
N PHE A 16 -22.51 18.73 15.11
CA PHE A 16 -21.86 18.84 13.81
C PHE A 16 -21.40 17.44 13.41
N GLY A 17 -22.30 16.66 12.81
CA GLY A 17 -21.91 15.46 12.09
C GLY A 17 -21.14 15.89 10.84
N PHE A 18 -19.83 15.65 10.80
CA PHE A 18 -19.06 15.79 9.57
C PHE A 18 -19.58 14.74 8.58
N ALA A 19 -20.42 15.17 7.64
CA ALA A 19 -20.81 14.33 6.53
C ALA A 19 -19.57 14.05 5.66
N GLN A 20 -19.29 12.78 5.43
CA GLN A 20 -18.18 12.36 4.59
C GLN A 20 -18.36 12.92 3.17
N THR A 21 -17.29 13.47 2.59
CA THR A 21 -17.34 14.00 1.23
C THR A 21 -17.61 12.88 0.20
N LYS A 22 -18.08 13.25 -1.00
CA LYS A 22 -18.25 12.27 -2.10
C LYS A 22 -16.93 11.56 -2.43
N PHE A 23 -15.81 12.30 -2.41
CA PHE A 23 -14.47 11.77 -2.58
C PHE A 23 -14.14 10.74 -1.50
N GLU A 24 -14.26 11.10 -0.22
CA GLU A 24 -13.92 10.22 0.89
C GLU A 24 -14.79 8.97 0.89
N THR A 25 -16.09 9.10 0.58
CA THR A 25 -17.03 7.96 0.49
C THR A 25 -16.58 7.00 -0.61
N ALA A 26 -16.32 7.53 -1.81
CA ALA A 26 -15.87 6.72 -2.94
C ALA A 26 -14.52 6.05 -2.65
N MET A 27 -13.56 6.78 -2.09
CA MET A 27 -12.26 6.22 -1.73
C MET A 27 -12.38 5.14 -0.66
N THR A 28 -13.15 5.37 0.40
CA THR A 28 -13.33 4.40 1.49
C THR A 28 -13.88 3.07 0.98
N GLU A 29 -14.91 3.12 0.12
CA GLU A 29 -15.51 1.91 -0.48
C GLU A 29 -14.47 1.11 -1.28
N LYS A 30 -13.62 1.78 -2.06
CA LYS A 30 -12.64 1.10 -2.92
C LYS A 30 -11.42 0.62 -2.15
N VAL A 31 -10.90 1.42 -1.21
CA VAL A 31 -9.76 1.05 -0.36
C VAL A 31 -10.07 -0.20 0.45
N ALA A 32 -11.30 -0.35 0.95
CA ALA A 32 -11.72 -1.56 1.68
C ALA A 32 -11.63 -2.86 0.85
N LYS A 33 -11.51 -2.78 -0.48
CA LYS A 33 -11.38 -3.93 -1.38
C LYS A 33 -9.93 -4.31 -1.69
N ILE A 34 -8.96 -3.44 -1.41
CA ILE A 34 -7.59 -3.60 -1.92
C ILE A 34 -6.83 -4.79 -1.30
N GLU A 35 -7.18 -5.16 -0.07
CA GLU A 35 -6.62 -6.32 0.64
C GLU A 35 -7.52 -7.56 0.58
N GLN A 36 -8.64 -7.51 -0.15
CA GLN A 36 -9.49 -8.67 -0.35
C GLN A 36 -8.86 -9.65 -1.36
N HIS A 37 -9.30 -10.89 -1.31
CA HIS A 37 -8.90 -11.90 -2.28
C HIS A 37 -9.64 -11.70 -3.60
N LEU A 38 -9.03 -10.94 -4.50
CA LEU A 38 -9.56 -10.65 -5.84
C LEU A 38 -8.77 -11.37 -6.93
N LYS A 39 -9.38 -11.52 -8.09
CA LYS A 39 -8.78 -12.00 -9.33
C LYS A 39 -8.07 -10.87 -10.10
N THR A 40 -7.33 -11.23 -11.13
CA THR A 40 -6.54 -10.29 -11.95
C THR A 40 -7.40 -9.26 -12.67
N ASP A 41 -8.58 -9.65 -13.17
CA ASP A 41 -9.57 -8.77 -13.81
C ASP A 41 -10.26 -7.84 -12.80
N GLU A 42 -10.53 -8.34 -11.60
CA GLU A 42 -11.09 -7.54 -10.50
C GLU A 42 -10.12 -6.48 -10.00
N PHE A 43 -8.83 -6.80 -9.86
CA PHE A 43 -7.80 -5.80 -9.55
C PHE A 43 -7.61 -4.79 -10.69
N GLN A 44 -7.74 -5.22 -11.95
CA GLN A 44 -7.73 -4.29 -13.09
C GLN A 44 -8.90 -3.31 -13.01
N ALA A 45 -10.11 -3.80 -12.73
CA ALA A 45 -11.29 -2.95 -12.57
C ALA A 45 -11.12 -1.98 -11.39
N LEU A 46 -10.56 -2.44 -10.27
CA LEU A 46 -10.28 -1.60 -9.11
C LEU A 46 -9.26 -0.50 -9.41
N SER A 47 -8.19 -0.82 -10.17
CA SER A 47 -7.21 0.17 -10.65
C SER A 47 -7.86 1.24 -11.53
N ASN A 48 -8.76 0.83 -12.44
CA ASN A 48 -9.50 1.74 -13.31
C ASN A 48 -10.45 2.66 -12.50
N ASP A 49 -11.13 2.11 -11.48
CA ASP A 49 -11.99 2.87 -10.57
C ASP A 49 -11.22 3.96 -9.84
N PHE A 50 -10.06 3.61 -9.27
CA PHE A 50 -9.20 4.59 -8.60
C PHE A 50 -8.66 5.65 -9.56
N THR A 51 -8.27 5.26 -10.77
CA THR A 51 -7.82 6.21 -11.81
C THR A 51 -8.93 7.20 -12.17
N ARG A 52 -10.17 6.74 -12.29
CA ARG A 52 -11.33 7.60 -12.55
C ARG A 52 -11.59 8.57 -11.40
N ILE A 53 -11.45 8.14 -10.15
CA ILE A 53 -11.53 9.03 -8.99
C ILE A 53 -10.42 10.09 -9.04
N GLY A 54 -9.17 9.69 -9.27
CA GLY A 54 -8.04 10.63 -9.37
C GLY A 54 -8.20 11.66 -10.50
N ASN A 55 -8.73 11.23 -11.65
CA ASN A 55 -8.97 12.13 -12.78
C ASN A 55 -10.08 13.17 -12.49
N ALA A 56 -11.05 12.83 -11.63
CA ALA A 56 -12.06 13.77 -11.14
C ALA A 56 -11.51 14.68 -10.03
N GLU A 57 -10.69 14.14 -9.15
CA GLU A 57 -10.13 14.79 -7.95
C GLU A 57 -8.65 15.11 -8.14
N LYS A 58 -8.35 15.96 -9.13
CA LYS A 58 -7.01 16.16 -9.71
C LYS A 58 -5.90 16.60 -8.75
N THR A 59 -6.26 17.05 -7.54
CA THR A 59 -5.30 17.46 -6.51
C THR A 59 -4.97 16.35 -5.51
N GLN A 60 -5.65 15.19 -5.62
CA GLN A 60 -5.51 14.08 -4.69
C GLN A 60 -4.57 13.02 -5.26
N TRP A 61 -3.47 12.73 -4.56
CA TRP A 61 -2.50 11.71 -4.97
C TRP A 61 -2.94 10.28 -4.60
N LEU A 62 -3.72 10.12 -3.52
CA LEU A 62 -4.13 8.81 -2.98
C LEU A 62 -4.88 7.93 -3.99
N PRO A 63 -5.81 8.41 -4.82
CA PRO A 63 -6.44 7.58 -5.85
C PRO A 63 -5.40 6.97 -6.79
N TYR A 64 -4.44 7.77 -7.25
CA TYR A 64 -3.40 7.28 -8.15
C TYR A 64 -2.44 6.29 -7.47
N TYR A 65 -2.14 6.49 -6.19
CA TYR A 65 -1.43 5.50 -5.37
C TYR A 65 -2.15 4.15 -5.36
N TYR A 66 -3.44 4.14 -5.03
CA TYR A 66 -4.19 2.88 -4.96
C TYR A 66 -4.43 2.26 -6.34
N ALA A 67 -4.50 3.07 -7.40
CA ALA A 67 -4.52 2.56 -8.78
C ALA A 67 -3.23 1.80 -9.11
N ALA A 68 -2.06 2.33 -8.74
CA ALA A 68 -0.78 1.66 -8.89
C ALA A 68 -0.69 0.41 -8.00
N PHE A 69 -1.11 0.51 -6.75
CA PHE A 69 -1.09 -0.62 -5.82
C PHE A 69 -2.00 -1.77 -6.27
N ALA A 70 -3.19 -1.48 -6.83
CA ALA A 70 -4.05 -2.52 -7.40
C ALA A 70 -3.38 -3.28 -8.56
N GLN A 71 -2.63 -2.58 -9.43
CA GLN A 71 -1.81 -3.24 -10.46
C GLN A 71 -0.70 -4.08 -9.85
N ILE A 72 -0.05 -3.61 -8.78
CA ILE A 72 0.98 -4.38 -8.08
C ILE A 72 0.39 -5.68 -7.49
N GLN A 73 -0.80 -5.62 -6.89
CA GLN A 73 -1.50 -6.81 -6.38
C GLN A 73 -1.86 -7.79 -7.50
N LYS A 74 -2.31 -7.29 -8.66
CA LYS A 74 -2.48 -8.09 -9.88
C LYS A 74 -1.16 -8.77 -10.29
N GLY A 75 -0.04 -8.04 -10.29
CA GLY A 75 1.29 -8.59 -10.57
C GLY A 75 1.68 -9.70 -9.60
N ARG A 76 1.41 -9.52 -8.31
CA ARG A 76 1.66 -10.55 -7.28
C ARG A 76 0.81 -11.81 -7.49
N ILE A 77 -0.42 -11.70 -8.01
CA ILE A 77 -1.20 -12.89 -8.42
C ILE A 77 -0.52 -13.61 -9.58
N LEU A 78 -0.14 -12.88 -10.63
CA LEU A 78 0.52 -13.46 -11.80
C LEU A 78 1.83 -14.17 -11.44
N MET A 79 2.60 -13.63 -10.49
CA MET A 79 3.78 -14.31 -9.94
C MET A 79 3.43 -15.66 -9.30
N ARG A 80 2.37 -15.74 -8.50
CA ARG A 80 1.90 -17.00 -7.91
C ARG A 80 1.43 -17.99 -8.97
N GLU A 81 0.83 -17.49 -10.04
CA GLU A 81 0.38 -18.29 -11.19
C GLU A 81 1.50 -18.63 -12.19
N GLN A 82 2.76 -18.27 -11.90
CA GLN A 82 3.92 -18.52 -12.77
C GLN A 82 3.84 -17.81 -14.14
N LYS A 83 3.16 -16.65 -14.21
CA LYS A 83 2.96 -15.84 -15.43
C LYS A 83 3.89 -14.63 -15.50
N MET A 84 5.19 -14.85 -15.30
CA MET A 84 6.19 -13.78 -15.20
C MET A 84 6.29 -12.91 -16.47
N SER A 85 6.01 -13.48 -17.65
CA SER A 85 6.05 -12.74 -18.93
C SER A 85 5.05 -11.59 -19.02
N GLU A 86 4.01 -11.58 -18.17
CA GLU A 86 2.98 -10.53 -18.15
C GLU A 86 3.35 -9.34 -17.25
N LEU A 87 4.40 -9.47 -16.42
CA LEU A 87 4.69 -8.51 -15.36
C LEU A 87 5.20 -7.16 -15.89
N ASP A 88 5.89 -7.11 -17.04
CA ASP A 88 6.33 -5.84 -17.63
C ASP A 88 5.15 -4.94 -18.02
N ALA A 89 4.08 -5.53 -18.56
CA ALA A 89 2.87 -4.80 -18.90
C ALA A 89 2.17 -4.27 -17.63
N VAL A 90 2.06 -5.12 -16.60
CA VAL A 90 1.47 -4.73 -15.32
C VAL A 90 2.28 -3.65 -14.60
N ALA A 91 3.60 -3.78 -14.59
CA ALA A 91 4.51 -2.79 -14.02
C ALA A 91 4.40 -1.44 -14.75
N SER A 92 4.23 -1.46 -16.08
CA SER A 92 4.05 -0.25 -16.88
C SER A 92 2.72 0.46 -16.56
N GLU A 93 1.63 -0.27 -16.38
CA GLU A 93 0.35 0.31 -15.95
C GLU A 93 0.40 0.86 -14.52
N ALA A 94 1.09 0.16 -13.61
CA ALA A 94 1.33 0.65 -12.26
C ALA A 94 2.13 1.96 -12.28
N GLN A 95 3.19 2.02 -13.09
CA GLN A 95 4.05 3.21 -13.21
C GLN A 95 3.28 4.44 -13.67
N LYS A 96 2.42 4.31 -14.69
CA LYS A 96 1.59 5.43 -15.19
C LYS A 96 0.75 6.09 -14.09
N SER A 97 0.21 5.29 -13.18
CA SER A 97 -0.57 5.82 -12.05
C SER A 97 0.35 6.40 -10.99
N LEU A 98 1.46 5.73 -10.69
CA LEU A 98 2.44 6.20 -9.70
C LEU A 98 3.07 7.55 -10.10
N ASP A 99 3.39 7.74 -11.39
CA ASP A 99 3.94 9.00 -11.91
C ASP A 99 3.02 10.18 -11.59
N LYS A 100 1.71 10.03 -11.83
CA LYS A 100 0.71 11.05 -11.46
C LYS A 100 0.67 11.30 -9.96
N ALA A 101 0.79 10.25 -9.14
CA ALA A 101 0.83 10.41 -7.69
C ALA A 101 2.08 11.21 -7.26
N MET A 102 3.24 10.93 -7.88
CA MET A 102 4.51 11.59 -7.59
C MET A 102 4.55 13.06 -8.02
N GLU A 103 3.86 13.41 -9.10
CA GLU A 103 3.67 14.81 -9.50
C GLU A 103 2.91 15.61 -8.43
N LEU A 104 1.94 14.98 -7.77
CA LEU A 104 1.07 15.59 -6.77
C LEU A 104 1.63 15.55 -5.35
N SER A 105 2.47 14.56 -5.04
CA SER A 105 3.07 14.36 -3.71
C SER A 105 4.53 13.98 -3.83
N LYS A 106 5.39 14.99 -3.92
CA LYS A 106 6.84 14.82 -3.98
C LYS A 106 7.39 14.33 -2.63
N ASP A 107 8.50 13.60 -2.69
CA ASP A 107 9.24 13.12 -1.51
C ASP A 107 8.39 12.30 -0.52
N ASN A 108 7.45 11.52 -1.04
CA ASN A 108 6.52 10.73 -0.24
C ASN A 108 6.99 9.27 -0.11
N ALA A 109 7.19 8.82 1.13
CA ALA A 109 7.66 7.47 1.44
C ALA A 109 6.78 6.36 0.82
N GLU A 110 5.46 6.53 0.84
CA GLU A 110 4.52 5.56 0.28
C GLU A 110 4.69 5.40 -1.24
N LEU A 111 5.01 6.49 -1.94
CA LEU A 111 5.22 6.44 -3.39
C LEU A 111 6.53 5.74 -3.74
N PHE A 112 7.58 5.98 -2.96
CA PHE A 112 8.85 5.25 -3.12
C PHE A 112 8.71 3.76 -2.79
N ILE A 113 7.86 3.40 -1.82
CA ILE A 113 7.50 2.01 -1.53
C ILE A 113 6.86 1.35 -2.76
N LEU A 114 5.87 1.98 -3.41
CA LEU A 114 5.31 1.41 -4.63
C LEU A 114 6.31 1.37 -5.79
N GLN A 115 7.19 2.37 -5.91
CA GLN A 115 8.24 2.37 -6.92
C GLN A 115 9.17 1.16 -6.76
N LYS A 116 9.57 0.83 -5.53
CA LYS A 116 10.31 -0.41 -5.22
C LYS A 116 9.54 -1.63 -5.71
N MET A 117 8.26 -1.73 -5.38
CA MET A 117 7.45 -2.89 -5.76
C MET A 117 7.28 -3.02 -7.28
N ILE A 118 7.17 -1.91 -8.02
CA ILE A 118 7.12 -1.92 -9.49
C ILE A 118 8.44 -2.44 -10.07
N HIS A 119 9.58 -1.99 -9.56
CA HIS A 119 10.88 -2.51 -9.96
C HIS A 119 11.01 -4.00 -9.64
N ASN A 120 10.48 -4.47 -8.50
CA ASN A 120 10.44 -5.90 -8.20
C ASN A 120 9.62 -6.68 -9.24
N LEU A 121 8.47 -6.18 -9.71
CA LEU A 121 7.71 -6.84 -10.77
C LEU A 121 8.54 -6.97 -12.06
N LYS A 122 9.21 -5.89 -12.47
CA LYS A 122 10.10 -5.89 -13.65
C LYS A 122 11.27 -6.85 -13.49
N MET A 123 11.87 -6.90 -12.30
CA MET A 123 12.96 -7.82 -11.98
C MET A 123 12.50 -9.28 -12.13
N MET A 124 11.29 -9.61 -11.66
CA MET A 124 10.77 -10.98 -11.67
C MET A 124 10.48 -11.55 -13.06
N VAL A 125 10.44 -10.72 -14.11
CA VAL A 125 10.37 -11.18 -15.51
C VAL A 125 11.61 -12.00 -15.89
N ASN A 126 12.80 -11.51 -15.52
CA ASN A 126 14.08 -12.20 -15.73
C ASN A 126 15.06 -11.83 -14.60
N PRO A 127 14.99 -12.52 -13.45
CA PRO A 127 15.79 -12.17 -12.28
C PRO A 127 17.30 -12.20 -12.54
N MET A 128 17.77 -13.15 -13.35
CA MET A 128 19.20 -13.31 -13.64
C MET A 128 19.79 -12.11 -14.36
N GLU A 129 19.04 -11.51 -15.29
CA GLU A 129 19.49 -10.33 -16.05
C GLU A 129 19.16 -9.02 -15.36
N ARG A 130 18.02 -8.95 -14.64
CA ARG A 130 17.45 -7.69 -14.15
C ARG A 130 17.72 -7.42 -12.69
N TYR A 131 18.32 -8.35 -11.94
CA TYR A 131 18.65 -8.14 -10.53
C TYR A 131 19.57 -6.93 -10.33
N MET A 132 20.65 -6.83 -11.10
CA MET A 132 21.63 -5.75 -10.95
C MET A 132 21.10 -4.38 -11.40
N THR A 133 20.01 -4.34 -12.16
CA THR A 133 19.39 -3.10 -12.66
C THR A 133 18.11 -2.78 -11.88
N GLU A 134 17.04 -3.51 -12.12
CA GLU A 134 15.74 -3.31 -11.48
C GLU A 134 15.81 -3.57 -9.97
N GLY A 135 16.57 -4.59 -9.53
CA GLY A 135 16.77 -4.83 -8.09
C GLY A 135 17.50 -3.68 -7.39
N ALA A 136 18.53 -3.12 -8.04
CA ALA A 136 19.25 -1.94 -7.52
C ALA A 136 18.36 -0.69 -7.45
N LEU A 137 17.55 -0.44 -8.49
CA LEU A 137 16.56 0.66 -8.48
C LEU A 137 15.49 0.46 -7.41
N GLY A 138 15.05 -0.78 -7.18
CA GLY A 138 14.15 -1.12 -6.09
C GLY A 138 14.75 -0.79 -4.72
N ALA A 139 16.00 -1.20 -4.49
CA ALA A 139 16.72 -0.91 -3.24
C ALA A 139 16.93 0.60 -3.01
N GLU A 140 17.27 1.35 -4.06
CA GLU A 140 17.41 2.81 -3.99
C GLU A 140 16.10 3.47 -3.55
N ASN A 141 14.96 3.06 -4.11
CA ASN A 141 13.66 3.60 -3.74
C ASN A 141 13.27 3.23 -2.31
N LEU A 142 13.57 2.01 -1.86
CA LEU A 142 13.33 1.62 -0.47
C LEU A 142 14.17 2.45 0.50
N ALA A 143 15.42 2.76 0.16
CA ALA A 143 16.27 3.63 0.95
C ALA A 143 15.75 5.08 0.99
N LYS A 144 15.22 5.60 -0.13
CA LYS A 144 14.53 6.90 -0.15
C LYS A 144 13.31 6.89 0.76
N ALA A 145 12.48 5.84 0.71
CA ALA A 145 11.33 5.70 1.60
C ALA A 145 11.77 5.71 3.07
N GLU A 146 12.83 4.98 3.42
CA GLU A 146 13.34 4.88 4.79
C GLU A 146 13.89 6.21 5.30
N LYS A 147 14.53 6.99 4.43
CA LYS A 147 14.97 8.34 4.78
C LYS A 147 13.80 9.27 5.10
N GLN A 148 12.68 9.12 4.39
CA GLN A 148 11.50 9.99 4.56
C GLN A 148 10.61 9.58 5.73
N ASP A 149 10.36 8.28 5.90
CA ASP A 149 9.53 7.75 6.98
C ASP A 149 10.14 6.45 7.55
N PRO A 150 11.17 6.55 8.40
CA PRO A 150 11.87 5.37 8.94
C PRO A 150 11.00 4.50 9.86
N ALA A 151 9.86 5.04 10.34
CA ALA A 151 8.92 4.31 11.19
C ALA A 151 7.88 3.51 10.37
N ASN A 152 7.86 3.67 9.05
CA ASN A 152 6.87 3.05 8.19
C ASN A 152 7.00 1.50 8.19
N PRO A 153 5.97 0.77 8.64
CA PRO A 153 6.04 -0.68 8.77
C PRO A 153 6.17 -1.40 7.41
N ARG A 154 5.67 -0.79 6.32
CA ARG A 154 5.78 -1.37 4.96
C ARG A 154 7.22 -1.41 4.45
N ILE A 155 8.10 -0.53 4.95
CA ILE A 155 9.53 -0.59 4.63
C ILE A 155 10.15 -1.84 5.22
N THR A 156 9.92 -2.09 6.51
CA THR A 156 10.40 -3.30 7.19
C THR A 156 9.78 -4.55 6.58
N LEU A 157 8.50 -4.50 6.21
CA LEU A 157 7.83 -5.59 5.50
C LEU A 157 8.56 -5.95 4.19
N LEU A 158 8.87 -4.95 3.36
CA LEU A 158 9.59 -5.19 2.10
C LEU A 158 11.03 -5.67 2.32
N LYS A 159 11.71 -5.18 3.36
CA LYS A 159 13.01 -5.74 3.77
C LYS A 159 12.89 -7.20 4.23
N ALA A 160 11.80 -7.55 4.91
CA ALA A 160 11.52 -8.91 5.33
C ALA A 160 11.33 -9.82 4.10
N GLU A 161 10.54 -9.39 3.12
CA GLU A 161 10.38 -10.09 1.83
C GLU A 161 11.72 -10.30 1.14
N ASP A 162 12.49 -9.23 0.94
CA ASP A 162 13.78 -9.29 0.24
C ASP A 162 14.76 -10.22 0.98
N THR A 163 14.80 -10.17 2.32
CA THR A 163 15.65 -11.05 3.14
C THR A 163 15.18 -12.51 3.09
N TYR A 164 13.87 -12.73 3.14
CA TYR A 164 13.27 -14.06 3.18
C TYR A 164 13.39 -14.82 1.84
N PHE A 165 13.27 -14.11 0.72
CA PHE A 165 13.26 -14.70 -0.62
C PHE A 165 14.63 -14.69 -1.31
N THR A 166 15.56 -13.83 -0.90
CA THR A 166 16.94 -13.90 -1.40
C THR A 166 17.56 -15.25 -1.00
N PRO A 167 18.18 -15.99 -1.94
CA PRO A 167 18.92 -17.21 -1.59
C PRO A 167 20.05 -16.93 -0.60
N GLU A 168 20.35 -17.89 0.30
CA GLU A 168 21.37 -17.72 1.34
C GLU A 168 22.76 -17.37 0.78
N GLN A 169 23.12 -17.96 -0.36
CA GLN A 169 24.38 -17.67 -1.06
C GLN A 169 24.51 -16.21 -1.55
N PHE A 170 23.39 -15.48 -1.62
CA PHE A 170 23.34 -14.05 -1.95
C PHE A 170 23.02 -13.17 -0.74
N GLY A 171 23.11 -13.72 0.48
CA GLY A 171 22.95 -12.98 1.74
C GLY A 171 21.53 -12.92 2.28
N GLY A 172 20.59 -13.69 1.72
CA GLY A 172 19.26 -13.84 2.31
C GLY A 172 19.23 -14.80 3.49
N SER A 173 18.14 -14.79 4.25
CA SER A 173 17.94 -15.65 5.40
C SER A 173 16.46 -15.74 5.75
N LYS A 174 15.90 -16.94 5.71
CA LYS A 174 14.51 -17.16 6.11
C LYS A 174 14.27 -16.80 7.57
N SER A 175 15.22 -17.13 8.46
CA SER A 175 15.10 -16.81 9.90
C SER A 175 15.08 -15.29 10.12
N GLN A 176 16.03 -14.55 9.53
CA GLN A 176 16.06 -13.10 9.68
C GLN A 176 14.87 -12.42 8.99
N GLY A 177 14.40 -12.97 7.85
CA GLY A 177 13.17 -12.52 7.21
C GLY A 177 11.96 -12.64 8.15
N LEU A 178 11.81 -13.76 8.85
CA LEU A 178 10.75 -13.97 9.85
C LEU A 178 10.86 -13.02 11.04
N GLU A 179 12.09 -12.71 11.50
CA GLU A 179 12.31 -11.68 12.54
C GLU A 179 11.89 -10.28 12.06
N LEU A 180 12.18 -9.94 10.80
CA LEU A 180 11.77 -8.68 10.20
C LEU A 180 10.25 -8.61 9.99
N PHE A 181 9.58 -9.71 9.61
CA PHE A 181 8.12 -9.76 9.56
C PHE A 181 7.51 -9.50 10.95
N GLN A 182 8.08 -10.09 12.01
CA GLN A 182 7.65 -9.81 13.38
C GLN A 182 7.85 -8.33 13.72
N LYS A 183 9.00 -7.76 13.39
CA LYS A 183 9.30 -6.33 13.60
C LYS A 183 8.29 -5.43 12.88
N ALA A 184 7.93 -5.75 11.63
CA ALA A 184 6.94 -5.01 10.88
C ALA A 184 5.57 -5.01 11.59
N LEU A 185 5.13 -6.17 12.13
CA LEU A 185 3.90 -6.23 12.94
C LEU A 185 3.95 -5.37 14.19
N GLU A 186 5.08 -5.34 14.90
CA GLU A 186 5.24 -4.44 16.06
C GLU A 186 5.16 -2.97 15.65
N GLN A 187 5.73 -2.60 14.50
CA GLN A 187 5.62 -1.24 13.96
C GLN A 187 4.17 -0.91 13.58
N PHE A 188 3.43 -1.84 12.96
CA PHE A 188 2.00 -1.65 12.63
C PHE A 188 1.13 -1.35 13.86
N LYS A 189 1.49 -1.83 15.06
CA LYS A 189 0.71 -1.54 16.29
C LYS A 189 0.77 -0.08 16.72
N ILE A 190 1.85 0.62 16.39
CA ILE A 190 2.12 1.99 16.86
C ILE A 190 2.12 3.01 15.72
N TYR A 191 2.24 2.56 14.47
CA TYR A 191 2.21 3.42 13.30
C TYR A 191 0.83 4.06 13.14
N LYS A 192 0.81 5.39 13.04
CA LYS A 192 -0.41 6.17 12.87
C LYS A 192 -0.48 6.69 11.44
N THR A 193 -1.50 6.27 10.71
CA THR A 193 -1.77 6.84 9.40
C THR A 193 -2.34 8.25 9.52
N ALA A 194 -2.05 9.11 8.55
CA ALA A 194 -2.51 10.50 8.57
C ALA A 194 -4.03 10.64 8.40
N SER A 195 -4.69 9.65 7.78
CA SER A 195 -6.15 9.55 7.71
C SER A 195 -6.59 8.11 7.45
N PRO A 196 -7.89 7.78 7.57
CA PRO A 196 -8.41 6.46 7.22
C PRO A 196 -8.20 6.05 5.76
N LEU A 197 -7.96 7.01 4.86
CA LEU A 197 -7.66 6.74 3.46
C LEU A 197 -6.17 6.45 3.21
N HIS A 198 -5.29 6.83 4.14
CA HIS A 198 -3.86 6.58 3.98
C HIS A 198 -3.54 5.09 4.08
N PRO A 199 -2.48 4.63 3.40
CA PRO A 199 -2.18 3.21 3.30
C PRO A 199 -1.92 2.58 4.67
N ASN A 200 -2.59 1.45 4.92
CA ASN A 200 -2.38 0.64 6.12
C ASN A 200 -2.29 -0.86 5.81
N TRP A 201 -2.02 -1.19 4.54
CA TRP A 201 -1.92 -2.57 4.09
C TRP A 201 -0.63 -3.24 4.55
N GLY A 202 -0.59 -4.58 4.42
CA GLY A 202 0.63 -5.39 4.58
C GLY A 202 0.76 -6.08 5.94
N LYS A 203 -0.12 -5.74 6.89
CA LYS A 203 -0.19 -6.45 8.18
C LYS A 203 -0.51 -7.93 7.99
N ALA A 204 -1.53 -8.23 7.18
CA ALA A 204 -1.95 -9.62 6.90
C ALA A 204 -0.84 -10.42 6.19
N GLU A 205 0.00 -9.77 5.39
CA GLU A 205 1.14 -10.41 4.72
C GLU A 205 2.20 -10.86 5.74
N ALA A 206 2.57 -9.98 6.67
CA ALA A 206 3.49 -10.38 7.74
C ALA A 206 2.91 -11.50 8.62
N GLU A 207 1.62 -11.45 8.97
CA GLU A 207 0.94 -12.51 9.71
C GLU A 207 0.99 -13.86 8.97
N TYR A 208 0.76 -13.85 7.66
CA TYR A 208 0.81 -15.05 6.81
C TYR A 208 2.18 -15.74 6.85
N PHE A 209 3.29 -14.99 6.75
CA PHE A 209 4.63 -15.57 6.81
C PHE A 209 4.98 -16.09 8.20
N LEU A 210 4.56 -15.39 9.26
CA LEU A 210 4.82 -15.82 10.64
C LEU A 210 4.01 -17.07 11.02
N ALA A 211 2.84 -17.27 10.43
CA ALA A 211 2.05 -18.49 10.60
C ALA A 211 2.67 -19.73 9.92
N GLN A 212 3.60 -19.51 8.99
CA GLN A 212 4.34 -20.56 8.28
C GLN A 212 5.75 -20.80 8.83
N LYS A 213 6.04 -20.30 10.04
CA LYS A 213 7.29 -20.65 10.72
C LYS A 213 7.43 -22.18 10.79
N PRO A 214 8.56 -22.76 10.36
CA PRO A 214 8.81 -24.19 10.46
C PRO A 214 8.84 -24.66 11.92
#